data_AF-A0A3E4KB94-F1
#
_entry.id   AF-A0A3E4KB94-F1
#
_cell.length_a   1.000
_cell.length_b   1.000
_cell.length_c   1.000
_cell.angle_alpha   90.00
_cell.angle_beta   90.00
_cell.angle_gamma   90.00
#
_symmetry.space_group_name_H-M   'P 1'
#
loop_
_entity.id
_entity.type
_entity.pdbx_description
1 polymer ?
#
loop_
_entity_poly.entity_id
_entity_poly.type
_entity_poly.pdbx_seq_one_letter_code
_entity_poly.pdbx_strand_id
1 'polypeptide(L)'
;MDYINKGTCIFCGKDVTQTTFKEKPHTMPKSLGSINIGVDICDECNHYFGQPDDFVFPKLCIEVCVKEIFGLPKALLNRKDNSERLKSIYFEYWKSKRKIVLKSHFKFNDRFLTTFARQFKRGIYEMFLQEYHKITGNGLDNRFNQIRRFARYNIGDIPLYYLVNNGVYLIEEKFSSPKFSFSDSQFNDIETYGFYTLILYGQWFFLEVTPRAELSREIYLKMQCEKINVGGFVYRDLIEIKRITDIDFSLRSLFGGKLF
;
A
#
# COMPACT_ATOMS: atom_id res chain seq x y z
N MET A 1 20.94 -19.78 0.63
CA MET A 1 20.64 -19.08 -0.64
C MET A 1 20.32 -17.67 -0.23
N ASP A 2 21.12 -16.71 -0.68
CA ASP A 2 21.02 -15.33 -0.23
C ASP A 2 20.18 -14.54 -1.25
N TYR A 3 19.38 -13.58 -0.77
CA TYR A 3 18.46 -12.78 -1.59
C TYR A 3 19.15 -11.52 -2.10
N ILE A 4 20.21 -11.70 -2.89
CA ILE A 4 21.13 -10.65 -3.33
C ILE A 4 21.13 -10.54 -4.86
N ASN A 5 21.13 -9.31 -5.37
CA ASN A 5 21.43 -9.00 -6.76
C ASN A 5 22.58 -7.97 -6.86
N LYS A 6 22.43 -6.81 -6.22
CA LYS A 6 23.44 -5.75 -6.12
C LYS A 6 24.33 -5.86 -4.89
N GLY A 7 23.87 -6.50 -3.82
CA GLY A 7 24.63 -6.65 -2.57
C GLY A 7 24.63 -5.39 -1.69
N THR A 8 23.68 -4.49 -1.89
CA THR A 8 23.50 -3.28 -1.08
C THR A 8 22.03 -3.11 -0.78
N CYS A 9 21.68 -2.96 0.50
CA CYS A 9 20.28 -2.88 0.90
C CYS A 9 19.61 -1.62 0.33
N ILE A 10 18.50 -1.80 -0.38
CA ILE A 10 17.76 -0.69 -1.00
C ILE A 10 17.13 0.29 0.00
N PHE A 11 17.07 -0.05 1.29
CA PHE A 11 16.49 0.81 2.33
C PHE A 11 17.54 1.49 3.21
N CYS A 12 18.52 0.74 3.70
CA CYS A 12 19.53 1.27 4.63
C CYS A 12 20.88 1.58 3.99
N GLY A 13 21.12 1.15 2.75
CA GLY A 13 22.39 1.36 2.05
C GLY A 13 23.57 0.54 2.56
N LYS A 14 23.37 -0.32 3.58
CA LYS A 14 24.40 -1.25 4.07
C LYS A 14 24.67 -2.33 3.02
N ASP A 15 25.93 -2.66 2.80
CA ASP A 15 26.35 -3.73 1.90
C ASP A 15 26.53 -5.09 2.62
N VAL A 16 26.89 -6.12 1.85
CA VAL A 16 27.12 -7.49 2.35
C VAL A 16 28.21 -7.62 3.41
N THR A 17 29.09 -6.62 3.57
CA THR A 17 30.11 -6.59 4.63
C THR A 17 29.54 -6.06 5.96
N GLN A 18 28.42 -5.35 5.91
CA GLN A 18 27.80 -4.67 7.05
C GLN A 18 26.48 -5.31 7.51
N THR A 19 25.85 -6.16 6.69
CA THR A 19 24.56 -6.79 6.98
C THR A 19 24.39 -8.11 6.22
N THR A 20 23.39 -8.91 6.61
CA THR A 20 23.03 -10.19 5.95
C THR A 20 21.75 -10.07 5.13
N PHE A 21 21.58 -10.99 4.16
CA PHE A 21 20.44 -11.09 3.23
C PHE A 21 19.94 -12.54 3.14
N LYS A 22 19.84 -13.22 4.28
CA LYS A 22 19.54 -14.66 4.36
C LYS A 22 18.05 -14.93 4.47
N GLU A 23 17.28 -13.99 4.99
CA GLU A 23 15.84 -14.12 5.17
C GLU A 23 15.09 -13.75 3.89
N LYS A 24 13.98 -14.44 3.63
CA LYS A 24 13.15 -14.21 2.43
C LYS A 24 12.39 -12.89 2.57
N PRO A 25 12.68 -11.86 1.76
CA PRO A 25 11.95 -10.61 1.83
C PRO A 25 10.69 -10.71 0.98
N HIS A 26 9.53 -10.72 1.62
CA HIS A 26 8.26 -10.72 0.91
C HIS A 26 7.90 -9.28 0.54
N THR A 27 7.79 -9.01 -0.75
CA THR A 27 7.46 -7.66 -1.27
C THR A 27 6.02 -7.24 -1.01
N MET A 28 5.17 -8.16 -0.56
CA MET A 28 3.80 -7.91 -0.14
C MET A 28 3.39 -8.98 0.88
N PRO A 29 2.52 -8.68 1.87
CA PRO A 29 2.12 -9.65 2.88
C PRO A 29 1.58 -10.95 2.26
N LYS A 30 2.13 -12.11 2.66
CA LYS A 30 1.67 -13.44 2.21
C LYS A 30 0.18 -13.66 2.40
N SER A 31 -0.41 -13.09 3.46
CA SER A 31 -1.85 -13.18 3.72
C SER A 31 -2.71 -12.57 2.60
N LEU A 32 -2.16 -11.64 1.82
CA LEU A 32 -2.81 -11.09 0.63
C LEU A 32 -2.72 -12.04 -0.57
N GLY A 33 -1.97 -13.14 -0.47
CA GLY A 33 -1.86 -14.18 -1.51
C GLY A 33 -0.66 -13.96 -2.44
N SER A 34 0.18 -12.97 -2.15
CA SER A 34 1.44 -12.78 -2.86
C SER A 34 2.45 -13.86 -2.50
N ILE A 35 3.12 -14.39 -3.52
CA ILE A 35 4.30 -15.25 -3.39
C ILE A 35 5.57 -14.55 -3.84
N ASN A 36 5.49 -13.24 -4.12
CA ASN A 36 6.62 -12.47 -4.60
C ASN A 36 7.70 -12.35 -3.52
N ILE A 37 8.94 -12.44 -3.99
CA ILE A 37 10.15 -12.36 -3.18
C ILE A 37 10.99 -11.25 -3.78
N GLY A 38 11.47 -10.35 -2.93
CA GLY A 38 12.38 -9.27 -3.27
C GLY A 38 13.84 -9.71 -3.25
N VAL A 39 14.72 -8.78 -3.60
CA VAL A 39 16.18 -8.93 -3.51
C VAL A 39 16.78 -7.64 -3.00
N ASP A 40 17.97 -7.72 -2.40
CA ASP A 40 18.69 -6.58 -1.84
C ASP A 40 17.90 -5.85 -0.72
N ILE A 41 17.15 -6.61 0.09
CA ILE A 41 16.61 -6.16 1.38
C ILE A 41 17.32 -6.94 2.47
N CYS A 42 18.08 -6.26 3.32
CA CYS A 42 18.81 -6.93 4.38
C CYS A 42 17.86 -7.43 5.48
N ASP A 43 18.32 -8.43 6.24
CA ASP A 43 17.51 -9.10 7.27
C ASP A 43 16.98 -8.09 8.31
N GLU A 44 17.79 -7.09 8.70
CA GLU A 44 17.36 -6.01 9.61
C GLU A 44 16.19 -5.18 9.05
N CYS A 45 16.25 -4.80 7.76
CA CYS A 45 15.18 -4.02 7.15
C CYS A 45 13.95 -4.88 6.88
N ASN A 46 14.14 -6.13 6.46
CA ASN A 46 13.06 -7.09 6.27
C ASN A 46 12.27 -7.28 7.59
N HIS A 47 12.99 -7.50 8.70
CA HIS A 47 12.38 -7.64 10.01
C HIS A 47 11.69 -6.35 10.47
N TYR A 48 12.28 -5.18 10.23
CA TYR A 48 11.73 -3.88 10.62
C TYR A 48 10.29 -3.68 10.13
N PHE A 49 10.00 -3.99 8.86
CA PHE A 49 8.66 -3.78 8.30
C PHE A 49 7.58 -4.71 8.87
N GLY A 50 8.00 -5.87 9.39
CA GLY A 50 7.13 -6.87 10.00
C GLY A 50 6.89 -6.68 11.51
N GLN A 51 7.57 -5.74 12.17
CA GLN A 51 7.46 -5.50 13.61
C GLN A 51 6.68 -4.22 13.96
N PRO A 52 6.09 -4.12 15.17
CA PRO A 52 5.55 -2.86 15.67
C PRO A 52 6.61 -1.77 15.67
N ASP A 53 6.28 -0.63 15.08
CA ASP A 53 7.23 0.47 14.98
C ASP A 53 7.29 1.29 16.29
N ASP A 54 8.46 1.30 16.91
CA ASP A 54 8.72 2.02 18.15
C ASP A 54 8.73 3.54 17.98
N PHE A 55 8.87 4.05 16.75
CA PHE A 55 8.86 5.49 16.46
C PHE A 55 7.46 6.11 16.47
N VAL A 56 6.40 5.32 16.57
CA VAL A 56 5.01 5.79 16.50
C VAL A 56 4.20 5.37 17.72
N PHE A 57 3.24 6.21 18.09
CA PHE A 57 2.24 5.87 19.09
C PHE A 57 0.83 6.17 18.57
N PRO A 58 -0.06 5.16 18.52
CA PRO A 58 0.13 3.78 18.99
C PRO A 58 1.15 2.99 18.14
N LYS A 59 1.85 2.04 18.77
CA LYS A 59 2.81 1.17 18.07
C LYS A 59 2.07 0.30 17.07
N LEU A 60 2.33 0.54 15.78
CA LEU A 60 1.64 -0.12 14.67
C LEU A 60 2.68 -0.68 13.70
N CYS A 61 2.54 -1.97 13.36
CA CYS A 61 3.37 -2.63 12.37
C CYS A 61 2.95 -2.22 10.95
N ILE A 62 3.93 -1.89 10.10
CA ILE A 62 3.71 -1.41 8.73
C ILE A 62 3.02 -2.49 7.89
N GLU A 63 3.54 -3.71 7.90
CA GLU A 63 2.97 -4.85 7.17
C GLU A 63 1.51 -5.12 7.60
N VAL A 64 1.24 -5.07 8.90
CA VAL A 64 -0.12 -5.24 9.45
C VAL A 64 -1.04 -4.15 8.91
N CYS A 65 -0.59 -2.90 8.82
CA CYS A 65 -1.44 -1.82 8.32
C CYS A 65 -1.85 -2.04 6.86
N VAL A 66 -0.93 -2.49 6.01
CA VAL A 66 -1.22 -2.86 4.62
C VAL A 66 -2.18 -4.05 4.55
N LYS A 67 -1.93 -5.10 5.34
CA LYS A 67 -2.77 -6.30 5.39
C LYS A 67 -4.22 -5.98 5.77
N GLU A 68 -4.42 -5.06 6.72
CA GLU A 68 -5.75 -4.69 7.20
C GLU A 68 -6.57 -3.98 6.11
N ILE A 69 -5.94 -3.11 5.32
CA ILE A 69 -6.63 -2.37 4.25
C ILE A 69 -6.98 -3.23 3.05
N PHE A 70 -6.11 -4.16 2.68
CA PHE A 70 -6.34 -5.01 1.52
C PHE A 70 -6.97 -6.37 1.85
N GLY A 71 -6.86 -6.81 3.10
CA GLY A 71 -7.40 -8.09 3.56
C GLY A 71 -8.92 -8.14 3.54
N LEU A 72 -9.59 -7.04 3.90
CA LEU A 72 -11.06 -6.98 3.87
C LEU A 72 -11.63 -6.99 2.44
N PRO A 73 -11.19 -6.11 1.51
CA PRO A 73 -11.61 -6.20 0.11
C PRO A 73 -11.36 -7.60 -0.46
N LYS A 74 -10.17 -8.17 -0.22
CA LYS A 74 -9.86 -9.54 -0.66
C LYS A 74 -10.88 -10.55 -0.14
N ALA A 75 -11.24 -10.49 1.15
CA ALA A 75 -12.19 -11.41 1.76
C ALA A 75 -13.64 -11.21 1.26
N LEU A 76 -14.05 -9.97 1.02
CA LEU A 76 -15.39 -9.64 0.52
C LEU A 76 -15.57 -9.99 -0.96
N LEU A 77 -14.52 -9.83 -1.76
CA LEU A 77 -14.53 -10.15 -3.19
C LEU A 77 -14.36 -11.65 -3.47
N ASN A 78 -13.72 -12.38 -2.54
CA ASN A 78 -13.58 -13.83 -2.66
C ASN A 78 -14.90 -14.54 -2.28
N ARG A 79 -15.63 -15.02 -3.30
CA ARG A 79 -16.92 -15.71 -3.15
C ARG A 79 -16.81 -17.12 -2.54
N LYS A 80 -15.61 -17.68 -2.34
CA LYS A 80 -15.46 -19.01 -1.74
C LYS A 80 -15.87 -18.99 -0.27
N ASP A 81 -16.73 -19.93 0.10
CA ASP A 81 -17.43 -19.94 1.39
C ASP A 81 -16.58 -20.57 2.50
N ASN A 82 -15.43 -19.97 2.83
CA ASN A 82 -14.74 -20.32 4.07
C ASN A 82 -15.42 -19.61 5.24
N SER A 83 -15.80 -20.36 6.28
CA SER A 83 -16.48 -19.91 7.50
C SER A 83 -15.58 -19.10 8.45
N GLU A 84 -14.34 -18.82 8.06
CA GLU A 84 -13.34 -18.22 8.94
C GLU A 84 -13.69 -16.78 9.31
N ARG A 85 -13.61 -16.50 10.62
CA ARG A 85 -13.73 -15.15 11.17
C ARG A 85 -12.49 -14.35 10.81
N LEU A 86 -12.65 -13.30 10.01
CA LEU A 86 -11.57 -12.35 9.77
C LEU A 86 -11.46 -11.43 10.99
N LYS A 87 -10.40 -11.65 11.79
CA LYS A 87 -10.02 -10.78 12.90
C LYS A 87 -9.15 -9.65 12.35
N SER A 88 -9.67 -8.44 12.43
CA SER A 88 -8.98 -7.21 12.09
C SER A 88 -8.66 -6.44 13.37
N ILE A 89 -7.61 -5.61 13.36
CA ILE A 89 -7.42 -4.65 14.44
C ILE A 89 -8.62 -3.70 14.53
N TYR A 90 -9.23 -3.29 13.41
CA TYR A 90 -10.34 -2.32 13.34
C TYR A 90 -11.73 -2.89 13.60
N PHE A 91 -11.97 -4.07 13.06
CA PHE A 91 -13.33 -4.59 12.97
C PHE A 91 -13.36 -6.09 13.19
N GLU A 92 -14.58 -6.57 13.40
CA GLU A 92 -14.87 -7.99 13.35
C GLU A 92 -15.81 -8.23 12.19
N TYR A 93 -15.37 -9.04 11.23
CA TYR A 93 -16.24 -9.46 10.13
C TYR A 93 -16.84 -10.84 10.42
N TRP A 94 -18.15 -10.84 10.64
CA TRP A 94 -18.96 -12.01 10.86
C TRP A 94 -19.56 -12.43 9.52
N LYS A 95 -18.81 -13.22 8.73
CA LYS A 95 -19.21 -13.61 7.37
C LYS A 95 -20.60 -14.27 7.31
N SER A 96 -20.91 -15.17 8.26
CA SER A 96 -22.22 -15.83 8.36
C SER A 96 -23.38 -14.86 8.56
N LYS A 97 -23.13 -13.73 9.22
CA LYS A 97 -24.12 -12.66 9.46
C LYS A 97 -24.00 -11.51 8.47
N ARG A 98 -23.03 -11.57 7.55
CA ARG A 98 -22.61 -10.46 6.67
C ARG A 98 -22.52 -9.14 7.44
N LYS A 99 -21.90 -9.16 8.62
CA LYS A 99 -21.85 -8.01 9.53
C LYS A 99 -20.42 -7.60 9.86
N ILE A 100 -20.11 -6.32 9.72
CA ILE A 100 -18.85 -5.69 10.11
C ILE A 100 -19.12 -4.86 11.36
N VAL A 101 -18.51 -5.26 12.48
CA VAL A 101 -18.57 -4.50 13.73
C VAL A 101 -17.26 -3.76 13.91
N LEU A 102 -17.30 -2.42 13.79
CA LEU A 102 -16.17 -1.56 14.13
C LEU A 102 -15.93 -1.60 15.64
N LYS A 103 -14.70 -1.87 16.06
CA LYS A 103 -14.31 -1.86 17.46
C LYS A 103 -14.34 -0.43 18.02
N SER A 104 -14.86 -0.26 19.23
CA SER A 104 -15.15 1.04 19.86
C SER A 104 -13.94 1.98 19.94
N HIS A 105 -12.76 1.45 20.27
CA HIS A 105 -11.51 2.22 20.36
C HIS A 105 -11.06 2.87 19.03
N PHE A 106 -11.65 2.46 17.89
CA PHE A 106 -11.30 2.94 16.55
C PHE A 106 -12.24 4.02 16.04
N LYS A 107 -13.45 4.15 16.59
CA LYS A 107 -14.44 5.10 16.06
C LYS A 107 -14.10 6.57 16.34
N PHE A 108 -13.22 6.85 17.30
CA PHE A 108 -13.04 8.22 17.85
C PHE A 108 -11.60 8.64 18.14
N ASN A 109 -10.58 7.84 17.78
CA ASN A 109 -9.18 8.18 18.08
C ASN A 109 -8.47 8.71 16.83
N ASP A 110 -8.52 10.04 16.61
CA ASP A 110 -7.91 10.68 15.45
C ASP A 110 -6.40 10.40 15.33
N ARG A 111 -5.68 10.38 16.47
CA ARG A 111 -4.26 10.01 16.53
C ARG A 111 -4.03 8.59 16.01
N PHE A 112 -4.90 7.64 16.36
CA PHE A 112 -4.83 6.29 15.83
C PHE A 112 -5.04 6.30 14.30
N LEU A 113 -6.08 6.99 13.82
CA LEU A 113 -6.45 7.00 12.39
C LEU A 113 -5.36 7.62 11.50
N THR A 114 -4.75 8.71 11.96
CA THR A 114 -3.64 9.39 11.26
C THR A 114 -2.35 8.59 11.33
N THR A 115 -2.00 8.05 12.51
CA THR A 115 -0.80 7.19 12.67
C THR A 115 -0.91 5.95 11.79
N PHE A 116 -2.07 5.31 11.76
CA PHE A 116 -2.27 4.17 10.89
C PHE A 116 -2.18 4.56 9.42
N ALA A 117 -2.83 5.65 8.99
CA ALA A 117 -2.74 6.12 7.61
C ALA A 117 -1.28 6.30 7.19
N ARG A 118 -0.46 6.88 8.07
CA ARG A 118 0.97 7.04 7.84
C ARG A 118 1.71 5.70 7.73
N GLN A 119 1.47 4.75 8.63
CA GLN A 119 2.07 3.41 8.53
C GLN A 119 1.63 2.67 7.26
N PHE A 120 0.37 2.81 6.86
CA PHE A 120 -0.15 2.28 5.61
C PHE A 120 0.58 2.90 4.41
N LYS A 121 0.71 4.23 4.33
CA LYS A 121 1.48 4.92 3.28
C LYS A 121 2.91 4.37 3.20
N ARG A 122 3.59 4.25 4.34
CA ARG A 122 4.96 3.71 4.41
C ARG A 122 5.06 2.30 3.85
N GLY A 123 4.08 1.45 4.12
CA GLY A 123 3.98 0.11 3.53
C GLY A 123 3.76 0.14 2.02
N ILE A 124 2.90 1.03 1.51
CA ILE A 124 2.72 1.19 0.06
C ILE A 124 4.04 1.57 -0.64
N TYR A 125 4.77 2.52 -0.06
CA TYR A 125 6.07 2.97 -0.60
C TYR A 125 7.18 1.92 -0.46
N GLU A 126 7.17 1.13 0.62
CA GLU A 126 8.06 -0.01 0.81
C GLU A 126 7.84 -1.08 -0.26
N MET A 127 6.59 -1.53 -0.45
CA MET A 127 6.25 -2.51 -1.49
C MET A 127 6.59 -2.00 -2.90
N PHE A 128 6.30 -0.72 -3.20
CA PHE A 128 6.67 -0.10 -4.48
C PHE A 128 8.16 -0.20 -4.76
N LEU A 129 9.01 0.22 -3.81
CA LEU A 129 10.46 0.27 -4.04
C LEU A 129 11.05 -1.13 -4.21
N GLN A 130 10.56 -2.12 -3.45
CA GLN A 130 10.98 -3.51 -3.59
C GLN A 130 10.62 -4.10 -4.96
N GLU A 131 9.37 -3.94 -5.40
CA GLU A 131 8.93 -4.46 -6.70
C GLU A 131 9.59 -3.73 -7.86
N TYR A 132 9.74 -2.41 -7.77
CA TYR A 132 10.48 -1.61 -8.75
C TYR A 132 11.94 -2.09 -8.86
N HIS A 133 12.62 -2.29 -7.73
CA HIS A 133 13.99 -2.77 -7.72
C HIS A 133 14.12 -4.18 -8.29
N LYS A 134 13.21 -5.09 -7.92
CA LYS A 134 13.20 -6.45 -8.43
C LYS A 134 13.09 -6.51 -9.96
N ILE A 135 12.32 -5.59 -10.55
CA ILE A 135 12.10 -5.55 -12.00
C ILE A 135 13.24 -4.83 -12.73
N THR A 136 13.73 -3.72 -12.19
CA THR A 136 14.64 -2.82 -12.91
C THR A 136 16.10 -2.89 -12.44
N GLY A 137 16.34 -3.41 -11.24
CA GLY A 137 17.63 -3.31 -10.54
C GLY A 137 17.97 -1.89 -10.04
N ASN A 138 17.08 -0.90 -10.23
CA ASN A 138 17.39 0.54 -10.04
C ASN A 138 16.86 1.12 -8.74
N GLY A 139 16.29 0.31 -7.86
CA GLY A 139 15.86 0.75 -6.52
C GLY A 139 16.96 1.26 -5.59
N LEU A 140 18.23 1.37 -6.01
CA LEU A 140 19.31 2.09 -5.29
C LEU A 140 19.50 3.54 -5.76
N ASP A 141 18.79 3.95 -6.81
CA ASP A 141 18.92 5.29 -7.38
C ASP A 141 18.57 6.40 -6.36
N ASN A 142 19.27 7.52 -6.45
CA ASN A 142 19.18 8.65 -5.50
C ASN A 142 17.81 9.31 -5.52
N ARG A 143 17.09 9.23 -6.65
CA ARG A 143 15.71 9.72 -6.76
C ARG A 143 14.74 9.06 -5.78
N PHE A 144 15.06 7.86 -5.28
CA PHE A 144 14.23 7.16 -4.28
C PHE A 144 14.66 7.41 -2.83
N ASN A 145 15.60 8.33 -2.58
CA ASN A 145 16.05 8.65 -1.21
C ASN A 145 14.92 9.12 -0.31
N GLN A 146 13.96 9.88 -0.85
CA GLN A 146 12.79 10.32 -0.07
C GLN A 146 11.94 9.12 0.38
N ILE A 147 11.72 8.14 -0.51
CA ILE A 147 11.03 6.88 -0.17
C ILE A 147 11.77 6.14 0.95
N ARG A 148 13.10 5.97 0.85
CA ARG A 148 13.88 5.29 1.90
C ARG A 148 13.74 5.98 3.25
N ARG A 149 13.89 7.31 3.27
CA ARG A 149 13.72 8.14 4.48
C ARG A 149 12.34 7.97 5.09
N PHE A 150 11.31 7.98 4.27
CA PHE A 150 9.93 7.87 4.73
C PHE A 150 9.57 6.44 5.17
N ALA A 151 9.74 5.46 4.29
CA ALA A 151 9.37 4.07 4.55
C ALA A 151 10.19 3.45 5.69
N ARG A 152 11.53 3.58 5.67
CA ARG A 152 12.40 2.90 6.65
C ARG A 152 12.62 3.70 7.93
N TYR A 153 12.75 5.02 7.84
CA TYR A 153 13.16 5.86 8.96
C TYR A 153 12.07 6.79 9.47
N ASN A 154 10.87 6.74 8.89
CA ASN A 154 9.73 7.58 9.27
C ASN A 154 10.00 9.10 9.15
N ILE A 155 10.90 9.51 8.25
CA ILE A 155 11.30 10.91 8.05
C ILE A 155 10.56 11.50 6.84
N GLY A 156 9.93 12.67 7.02
CA GLY A 156 9.11 13.35 5.99
C GLY A 156 7.68 12.80 5.95
N ASP A 157 6.87 13.24 4.99
CA ASP A 157 5.53 12.66 4.74
C ASP A 157 5.26 12.72 3.24
N ILE A 158 5.35 11.56 2.56
CA ILE A 158 5.12 11.51 1.12
C ILE A 158 3.60 11.41 0.88
N PRO A 159 2.99 12.29 0.08
CA PRO A 159 1.57 12.23 -0.24
C PRO A 159 1.20 10.88 -0.85
N LEU A 160 -0.01 10.40 -0.57
CA LEU A 160 -0.59 9.24 -1.24
C LEU A 160 -2.03 9.61 -1.57
N TYR A 161 -2.37 9.62 -2.85
CA TYR A 161 -3.71 9.99 -3.29
C TYR A 161 -4.55 8.74 -3.53
N TYR A 162 -5.83 8.87 -3.24
CA TYR A 162 -6.82 7.81 -3.37
C TYR A 162 -7.97 8.31 -4.24
N LEU A 163 -8.36 7.46 -5.19
CA LEU A 163 -9.51 7.70 -6.05
C LEU A 163 -10.77 7.18 -5.36
N VAL A 164 -11.65 8.09 -4.98
CA VAL A 164 -12.85 7.77 -4.20
C VAL A 164 -13.91 7.16 -5.11
N ASN A 165 -14.23 5.90 -4.86
CA ASN A 165 -15.20 5.14 -5.63
C ASN A 165 -16.66 5.49 -5.25
N ASN A 166 -17.56 5.45 -6.22
CA ASN A 166 -19.00 5.70 -6.05
C ASN A 166 -19.83 4.38 -6.05
N GLY A 167 -19.24 3.27 -5.64
CA GLY A 167 -19.91 1.96 -5.55
C GLY A 167 -19.78 1.08 -6.80
N VAL A 168 -18.90 1.45 -7.75
CA VAL A 168 -18.60 0.71 -8.98
C VAL A 168 -17.13 0.33 -8.99
N TYR A 169 -16.81 -0.89 -8.58
CA TYR A 169 -15.43 -1.38 -8.50
C TYR A 169 -15.02 -2.16 -9.75
N LEU A 170 -14.00 -1.67 -10.44
CA LEU A 170 -13.34 -2.37 -11.53
C LEU A 170 -12.28 -3.31 -10.94
N ILE A 171 -12.51 -4.63 -11.02
CA ILE A 171 -11.67 -5.64 -10.38
C ILE A 171 -11.02 -6.51 -11.47
N GLU A 172 -9.72 -6.75 -11.34
CA GLU A 172 -9.00 -7.66 -12.23
C GLU A 172 -9.51 -9.10 -12.09
N GLU A 173 -9.61 -9.83 -13.22
CA GLU A 173 -10.09 -11.22 -13.25
C GLU A 173 -9.28 -12.16 -12.34
N LYS A 174 -7.98 -11.89 -12.16
CA LYS A 174 -7.06 -12.69 -11.32
C LYS A 174 -6.65 -11.96 -10.04
N PHE A 175 -7.61 -11.73 -9.14
CA PHE A 175 -7.33 -11.10 -7.84
C PHE A 175 -6.64 -12.00 -6.80
N SER A 176 -6.42 -13.29 -7.09
CA SER A 176 -5.81 -14.25 -6.15
C SER A 176 -4.31 -14.05 -5.93
N SER A 177 -3.62 -13.39 -6.86
CA SER A 177 -2.20 -13.06 -6.79
C SER A 177 -2.01 -11.55 -7.02
N PRO A 178 -2.25 -10.71 -5.99
CA PRO A 178 -1.99 -9.28 -6.10
C PRO A 178 -0.52 -9.04 -6.50
N LYS A 179 -0.25 -8.03 -7.33
CA LYS A 179 1.11 -7.62 -7.70
C LYS A 179 1.15 -6.15 -8.06
N PHE A 180 2.33 -5.56 -7.94
CA PHE A 180 2.62 -4.28 -8.60
C PHE A 180 2.91 -4.57 -10.07
N SER A 181 2.15 -3.94 -10.97
CA SER A 181 2.39 -4.00 -12.41
C SER A 181 3.27 -2.83 -12.83
N PHE A 182 4.16 -3.05 -13.80
CA PHE A 182 4.99 -2.00 -14.38
C PHE A 182 4.94 -2.11 -15.90
N SER A 183 3.97 -1.41 -16.48
CA SER A 183 3.86 -1.20 -17.92
C SER A 183 4.76 -0.06 -18.38
N ASP A 184 5.03 0.02 -19.70
CA ASP A 184 5.77 1.13 -20.29
C ASP A 184 5.11 2.49 -19.98
N SER A 185 3.78 2.53 -19.95
CA SER A 185 3.01 3.71 -19.53
C SER A 185 3.31 4.12 -18.08
N GLN A 186 3.40 3.16 -17.16
CA GLN A 186 3.74 3.45 -15.77
C GLN A 186 5.20 3.90 -15.62
N PHE A 187 6.13 3.30 -16.37
CA PHE A 187 7.52 3.79 -16.38
C PHE A 187 7.61 5.21 -16.94
N ASN A 188 6.88 5.50 -18.03
CA ASN A 188 6.83 6.84 -18.59
C ASN A 188 6.24 7.87 -17.61
N ASP A 189 5.21 7.51 -16.85
CA ASP A 189 4.65 8.36 -15.80
C ASP A 189 5.66 8.65 -14.68
N ILE A 190 6.45 7.65 -14.27
CA ILE A 190 7.53 7.83 -13.28
C ILE A 190 8.59 8.79 -13.82
N GLU A 191 9.04 8.63 -15.06
CA GLU A 191 10.09 9.48 -15.64
C GLU A 191 9.59 10.91 -15.92
N THR A 192 8.38 11.04 -16.45
CA THR A 192 7.81 12.32 -16.90
C THR A 192 7.25 13.14 -15.74
N TYR A 193 6.56 12.48 -14.79
CA TYR A 193 5.81 13.15 -13.73
C TYR A 193 6.24 12.71 -12.32
N GLY A 194 7.08 11.69 -12.17
CA GLY A 194 7.43 11.18 -10.85
C GLY A 194 6.32 10.41 -10.14
N PHE A 195 5.27 10.01 -10.87
CA PHE A 195 4.12 9.30 -10.30
C PHE A 195 4.10 7.84 -10.69
N TYR A 196 3.57 7.01 -9.79
CA TYR A 196 3.19 5.64 -10.07
C TYR A 196 1.72 5.42 -9.71
N THR A 197 0.97 4.79 -10.61
CA THR A 197 -0.42 4.40 -10.35
C THR A 197 -0.47 2.95 -9.89
N LEU A 198 -1.00 2.72 -8.68
CA LEU A 198 -1.24 1.41 -8.10
C LEU A 198 -2.74 1.10 -8.15
N ILE A 199 -3.10 -0.04 -8.73
CA ILE A 199 -4.45 -0.58 -8.71
C ILE A 199 -4.41 -1.92 -7.97
N LEU A 200 -5.14 -2.03 -6.86
CA LEU A 200 -5.19 -3.26 -6.07
C LEU A 200 -6.58 -3.50 -5.49
N TYR A 201 -7.18 -4.66 -5.78
CA TYR A 201 -8.54 -5.02 -5.34
C TYR A 201 -9.60 -3.95 -5.69
N GLY A 202 -9.46 -3.31 -6.86
CA GLY A 202 -10.34 -2.23 -7.31
C GLY A 202 -10.13 -0.89 -6.61
N GLN A 203 -9.16 -0.79 -5.70
CA GLN A 203 -8.72 0.45 -5.08
C GLN A 203 -7.59 1.07 -5.93
N TRP A 204 -7.69 2.36 -6.21
CA TRP A 204 -6.75 3.08 -7.07
C TRP A 204 -6.00 4.13 -6.26
N PHE A 205 -4.68 4.10 -6.35
CA PHE A 205 -3.79 5.01 -5.65
C PHE A 205 -2.79 5.65 -6.60
N PHE A 206 -2.45 6.91 -6.34
CA PHE A 206 -1.38 7.61 -7.05
C PHE A 206 -0.26 7.94 -6.05
N LEU A 207 0.93 7.40 -6.31
CA LEU A 207 2.11 7.50 -5.45
C LEU A 207 3.06 8.54 -6.04
N GLU A 208 3.60 9.42 -5.19
CA GLU A 208 4.71 10.30 -5.53
C GLU A 208 6.02 9.55 -5.29
N VAL A 209 6.64 9.05 -6.36
CA VAL A 209 7.77 8.11 -6.24
C VAL A 209 9.13 8.74 -6.56
N THR A 210 9.17 9.91 -7.19
CA THR A 210 10.40 10.70 -7.38
C THR A 210 10.15 12.18 -7.03
N PRO A 211 11.20 12.97 -6.76
CA PRO A 211 11.06 14.40 -6.44
C PRO A 211 10.36 15.21 -7.53
N ARG A 212 10.34 14.72 -8.78
CA ARG A 212 9.63 15.35 -9.89
C ARG A 212 8.14 15.50 -9.62
N ALA A 213 7.57 14.58 -8.85
CA ALA A 213 6.16 14.59 -8.47
C ALA A 213 5.73 15.91 -7.83
N GLU A 214 6.59 16.53 -7.02
CA GLU A 214 6.27 17.81 -6.39
C GLU A 214 6.03 18.94 -7.40
N LEU A 215 6.78 18.94 -8.50
CA LEU A 215 6.69 19.95 -9.56
C LEU A 215 5.53 19.70 -10.52
N SER A 216 5.15 18.44 -10.73
CA SER A 216 4.10 18.06 -11.69
C SER A 216 2.79 17.61 -11.05
N ARG A 217 2.68 17.64 -9.72
CA ARG A 217 1.54 17.16 -8.94
C ARG A 217 0.20 17.63 -9.49
N GLU A 218 0.03 18.94 -9.61
CA GLU A 218 -1.24 19.54 -10.02
C GLU A 218 -1.62 19.10 -11.44
N ILE A 219 -0.67 19.20 -12.38
CA ILE A 219 -0.89 18.86 -13.79
C ILE A 219 -1.21 17.36 -13.94
N TYR A 220 -0.43 16.49 -13.30
CA TYR A 220 -0.61 15.05 -13.41
C TYR A 220 -1.95 14.60 -12.81
N LEU A 221 -2.26 15.04 -11.58
CA LEU A 221 -3.51 14.64 -10.93
C LEU A 221 -4.73 15.18 -11.67
N LYS A 222 -4.69 16.43 -12.16
CA LYS A 222 -5.76 16.98 -13.00
C LYS A 222 -5.97 16.18 -14.28
N MET A 223 -4.88 15.84 -14.98
CA MET A 223 -4.93 15.00 -16.17
C MET A 223 -5.54 13.61 -15.87
N GLN A 224 -5.17 12.99 -14.75
CA GLN A 224 -5.77 11.71 -14.35
C GLN A 224 -7.26 11.87 -14.05
N CYS A 225 -7.66 12.91 -13.31
CA CYS A 225 -9.06 13.21 -13.02
C CYS A 225 -9.92 13.36 -14.28
N GLU A 226 -9.42 14.09 -15.28
CA GLU A 226 -10.09 14.26 -16.57
C GLU A 226 -10.18 12.93 -17.33
N LYS A 227 -9.07 12.18 -17.40
CA LYS A 227 -8.99 10.89 -18.11
C LYS A 227 -9.97 9.85 -17.56
N ILE A 228 -10.17 9.83 -16.24
CA ILE A 228 -11.00 8.82 -15.56
C ILE A 228 -12.38 9.36 -15.16
N ASN A 229 -12.71 10.57 -15.59
CA ASN A 229 -13.98 11.25 -15.33
C ASN A 229 -14.35 11.33 -13.84
N VAL A 230 -13.44 11.88 -13.03
CA VAL A 230 -13.71 12.18 -11.61
C VAL A 230 -14.84 13.20 -11.48
N GLY A 231 -15.78 12.94 -10.57
CA GLY A 231 -17.06 13.65 -10.47
C GLY A 231 -18.16 12.99 -11.29
N GLY A 232 -17.82 11.95 -12.07
CA GLY A 232 -18.76 11.15 -12.84
C GLY A 232 -19.38 9.99 -12.05
N PHE A 233 -19.92 9.01 -12.79
CA PHE A 233 -20.68 7.90 -12.21
C PHE A 233 -19.84 6.95 -11.36
N VAL A 234 -18.60 6.66 -11.77
CA VAL A 234 -17.73 5.64 -11.16
C VAL A 234 -16.90 6.20 -10.01
N TYR A 235 -16.34 7.40 -10.20
CA TYR A 235 -15.42 8.02 -9.25
C TYR A 235 -15.93 9.40 -8.86
N ARG A 236 -16.04 9.63 -7.55
CA ARG A 236 -16.58 10.88 -7.01
C ARG A 236 -15.52 11.95 -6.86
N ASP A 237 -14.33 11.56 -6.39
CA ASP A 237 -13.31 12.51 -5.96
C ASP A 237 -11.90 11.90 -6.01
N LEU A 238 -10.88 12.73 -5.97
CA LEU A 238 -9.48 12.35 -5.78
C LEU A 238 -8.93 13.11 -4.58
N ILE A 239 -8.55 12.39 -3.53
CA ILE A 239 -8.16 12.99 -2.25
C ILE A 239 -6.78 12.50 -1.81
N GLU A 240 -6.04 13.34 -1.10
CA GLU A 240 -4.88 12.86 -0.35
C GLU A 240 -5.34 12.13 0.90
N ILE A 241 -4.79 10.94 1.16
CA ILE A 241 -5.09 10.19 2.36
C ILE A 241 -4.45 10.89 3.57
N LYS A 242 -5.27 11.38 4.50
CA LYS A 242 -4.80 11.93 5.79
C LYS A 242 -5.16 11.01 6.95
N ARG A 243 -6.29 10.32 6.85
CA ARG A 243 -6.79 9.33 7.80
C ARG A 243 -7.12 8.06 7.07
N ILE A 244 -7.03 6.94 7.78
CA ILE A 244 -7.28 5.65 7.14
C ILE A 244 -8.73 5.47 6.67
N THR A 245 -9.66 6.19 7.29
CA THR A 245 -11.08 6.24 6.92
C THR A 245 -11.35 7.00 5.63
N ASP A 246 -10.35 7.68 5.06
CA ASP A 246 -10.46 8.30 3.74
C ASP A 246 -10.51 7.22 2.64
N ILE A 247 -10.05 6.00 2.93
CA ILE A 247 -10.12 4.83 2.04
C ILE A 247 -11.39 4.03 2.35
N ASP A 248 -12.20 3.70 1.33
CA ASP A 248 -13.31 2.75 1.49
C ASP A 248 -12.83 1.30 1.40
N PHE A 249 -12.03 0.88 2.38
CA PHE A 249 -11.51 -0.50 2.48
C PHE A 249 -12.61 -1.51 2.86
N SER A 250 -13.77 -1.04 3.34
CA SER A 250 -14.92 -1.87 3.65
C SER A 250 -15.84 -2.15 2.46
N LEU A 251 -15.59 -1.50 1.32
CA LEU A 251 -16.45 -1.55 0.15
C LEU A 251 -17.91 -1.15 0.50
N ARG A 252 -18.07 -0.19 1.41
CA ARG A 252 -19.39 0.27 1.89
C ARG A 252 -20.18 0.89 0.75
N SER A 253 -19.49 1.60 -0.14
CA SER A 253 -20.08 2.17 -1.35
C SER A 253 -20.66 1.09 -2.28
N LEU A 254 -20.04 -0.10 -2.34
CA LEU A 254 -20.50 -1.23 -3.17
C LEU A 254 -21.64 -2.02 -2.53
N PHE A 255 -21.50 -2.42 -1.26
CA PHE A 255 -22.47 -3.30 -0.60
C PHE A 255 -23.63 -2.54 0.07
N GLY A 256 -23.57 -1.21 0.08
CA GLY A 256 -24.47 -0.34 0.84
C GLY A 256 -24.29 -0.52 2.35
N GLY A 257 -25.04 0.25 3.15
CA GLY A 257 -25.03 0.12 4.62
C GLY A 257 -25.45 -1.25 5.16
N LYS A 258 -25.81 -2.23 4.31
CA LYS A 258 -26.29 -3.56 4.68
C LYS A 258 -25.26 -4.40 5.45
N LEU A 259 -23.97 -4.06 5.35
CA LEU A 259 -22.89 -4.75 6.06
C LEU A 259 -22.61 -4.20 7.46
N PHE A 260 -23.12 -3.02 7.84
CA PHE A 260 -22.77 -2.32 9.08
C PHE A 260 -23.89 -2.37 10.12
#